data_AF-A0A948ZIS4-F1
#
_entry.id   AF-A0A948ZIS4-F1
#
_cell.length_a   1.000
_cell.length_b   1.000
_cell.length_c   1.000
_cell.angle_alpha   90.00
_cell.angle_beta   90.00
_cell.angle_gamma   90.00
#
_symmetry.space_group_name_H-M   'P 1'
#
loop_
_entity.id
_entity.type
_entity.pdbx_description
1 polymer ?
#
loop_
_entity_poly.entity_id
_entity_poly.type
_entity_poly.pdbx_seq_one_letter_code
_entity_poly.pdbx_strand_id
1 'polypeptide(L)' 'MGKEAKYIVRLTMEERGTLESLVAEKRAAADKLLRARMLLKANVGQGGPGWSDEKIAEAFEVGTSTVH' A
#
# COMPACT_ATOMS: atom_id res chain seq x y z
N MET A 1 13.08 11.54 -15.56
CA MET A 1 13.37 11.88 -14.16
C MET A 1 12.97 10.68 -13.32
N GLY A 2 13.93 9.87 -12.89
CA GLY A 2 13.65 8.78 -11.95
C GLY A 2 13.24 9.39 -10.62
N LYS A 3 12.01 9.13 -10.17
CA LYS A 3 11.60 9.50 -8.82
C LYS A 3 12.28 8.51 -7.89
N GLU A 4 13.32 8.96 -7.22
CA GLU A 4 13.87 8.22 -6.08
C GLU A 4 12.71 7.90 -5.13
N ALA A 5 12.54 6.62 -4.80
CA ALA A 5 11.58 6.16 -3.82
C ALA A 5 11.90 6.85 -2.49
N LYS A 6 11.21 7.95 -2.20
CA LYS A 6 11.51 8.84 -1.06
C LYS A 6 11.19 8.17 0.27
N TYR A 7 10.38 7.10 0.25
CA TYR A 7 9.93 6.37 1.41
C TYR A 7 9.93 4.86 1.16
N ILE A 8 10.56 4.12 2.07
CA ILE A 8 10.51 2.65 2.10
C ILE A 8 9.46 2.26 3.13
N VAL A 9 8.36 1.66 2.70
CA VAL A 9 7.29 1.22 3.60
C VAL A 9 7.70 -0.11 4.24
N ARG A 10 7.94 -0.10 5.56
CA ARG A 10 8.19 -1.32 6.34
C ARG A 10 7.17 -1.40 7.47
N LEU A 11 6.21 -2.31 7.31
CA LEU A 11 5.18 -2.57 8.31
C LEU A 11 5.66 -3.66 9.27
N THR A 12 5.35 -3.46 10.54
CA THR A 12 5.38 -4.51 11.57
C THR A 12 4.24 -5.50 11.37
N MET A 13 4.32 -6.65 12.05
CA MET A 13 3.24 -7.64 12.02
C MET A 13 1.90 -7.09 12.50
N GLU A 14 1.93 -6.18 13.49
CA GLU A 14 0.75 -5.58 14.10
C GLU A 14 0.10 -4.54 13.18
N GLU A 15 0.90 -3.68 12.54
CA GLU A 15 0.42 -2.72 11.54
C GLU A 15 -0.15 -3.44 10.31
N ARG A 16 0.53 -4.50 9.84
CA ARG A 16 0.04 -5.36 8.76
C ARG A 16 -1.31 -5.96 9.12
N GLY A 17 -1.43 -6.57 10.31
CA GLY A 17 -2.68 -7.16 10.79
C GLY A 17 -3.82 -6.13 10.89
N THR A 18 -3.50 -4.91 11.31
CA THR A 18 -4.48 -3.81 11.39
C THR A 18 -4.97 -3.41 10.00
N LEU A 19 -4.06 -3.25 9.02
CA LEU A 19 -4.42 -2.94 7.64
C LEU A 19 -5.19 -4.07 6.95
N GLU A 20 -4.82 -5.33 7.20
CA GLU A 20 -5.55 -6.50 6.71
C GLU A 20 -6.97 -6.56 7.29
N SER A 21 -7.11 -6.28 8.59
CA SER A 21 -8.41 -6.21 9.27
C SER A 21 -9.27 -5.08 8.70
N LEU A 22 -8.66 -3.91 8.45
CA LEU A 22 -9.34 -2.77 7.84
C LEU A 22 -9.80 -3.10 6.41
N VAL A 23 -9.00 -3.82 5.63
CA VAL A 23 -9.37 -4.27 4.27
C VAL A 23 -10.48 -5.32 4.30
N ALA A 24 -10.50 -6.18 5.32
CA ALA A 24 -11.56 -7.16 5.54
C ALA A 24 -12.87 -6.48 6.00
N GLU A 25 -12.78 -5.33 6.67
CA GLU A 25 -13.94 -4.58 7.14
C GLU A 25 -14.69 -3.90 5.99
N LYS A 26 -15.91 -4.39 5.71
CA LYS A 26 -16.75 -3.89 4.60
C LYS A 26 -17.41 -2.52 4.85
N ARG A 27 -17.10 -1.86 5.98
CA ARG A 27 -17.74 -0.59 6.40
C ARG A 27 -16.86 0.64 6.25
N ALA A 28 -15.60 0.48 5.87
CA ALA A 28 -14.71 1.62 5.64
C ALA A 28 -14.94 2.26 4.25
N ALA A 29 -14.67 3.57 4.15
CA ALA A 29 -14.74 4.29 2.88
C ALA A 29 -13.81 3.65 1.83
N ALA A 30 -14.25 3.57 0.58
CA ALA A 30 -13.53 2.93 -0.51
C ALA A 30 -12.10 3.46 -0.69
N ASP A 31 -11.91 4.77 -0.55
CA ASP A 31 -10.61 5.43 -0.61
C ASP A 31 -9.66 5.01 0.53
N LYS A 32 -10.20 4.83 1.74
CA LYS A 32 -9.43 4.33 2.89
C LYS A 32 -9.00 2.87 2.67
N LEU A 33 -9.89 2.05 2.14
CA LEU A 33 -9.60 0.65 1.78
C LEU A 33 -8.54 0.57 0.67
N LEU A 34 -8.61 1.45 -0.33
CA LEU A 34 -7.65 1.52 -1.42
C LEU A 34 -6.25 1.86 -0.89
N ARG A 35 -6.13 2.91 -0.06
CA ARG A 35 -4.86 3.26 0.60
C ARG A 35 -4.30 2.14 1.46
N ALA A 36 -5.15 1.46 2.23
CA ALA A 36 -4.71 0.32 3.04
C ALA A 36 -4.14 -0.82 2.19
N ARG A 37 -4.78 -1.12 1.04
CA ARG A 37 -4.28 -2.12 0.08
C ARG A 37 -2.96 -1.68 -0.56
N MET A 38 -2.82 -0.40 -0.93
CA MET A 38 -1.57 0.14 -1.47
C MET A 38 -0.42 -0.01 -0.46
N LEU A 39 -0.64 0.36 0.81
CA LEU A 39 0.36 0.20 1.88
C LEU A 39 0.78 -1.26 2.11
N LEU A 40 -0.18 -2.18 2.07
CA LEU A 40 0.11 -3.62 2.19
C LEU A 40 0.97 -4.14 1.03
N LYS A 41 0.79 -3.60 -0.19
CA LYS A 41 1.62 -3.95 -1.36
C LYS A 41 2.99 -3.26 -1.34
N ALA A 42 3.08 -2.04 -0.85
CA ALA A 42 4.33 -1.30 -0.70
C ALA A 42 5.25 -1.88 0.39
N ASN A 43 4.67 -2.64 1.34
CA ASN A 43 5.42 -3.20 2.45
C ASN A 43 6.61 -4.07 1.98
N VAL A 44 7.84 -3.64 2.26
CA VAL A 44 9.09 -4.41 2.07
C VAL A 44 9.47 -5.22 3.32
N GLY A 45 8.68 -5.14 4.38
CA GLY A 45 8.86 -5.90 5.60
C GLY A 45 8.57 -7.39 5.43
N GLN A 46 8.72 -8.16 6.51
CA GLN A 46 8.53 -9.60 6.46
C GLN A 46 7.09 -9.95 6.06
N GLY A 47 6.93 -10.69 4.95
CA GLY A 47 5.62 -11.07 4.40
C GLY A 47 4.97 -10.03 3.47
N GLY A 48 5.62 -8.90 3.21
CA GLY A 48 5.18 -7.91 2.24
C GLY A 48 5.88 -8.07 0.88
N PRO A 49 5.23 -7.75 -0.24
CA PRO A 49 5.79 -7.99 -1.56
C PRO A 49 6.72 -6.87 -2.06
N GLY A 50 6.83 -5.76 -1.32
CA GLY A 50 7.77 -4.68 -1.58
C GLY A 50 7.62 -4.02 -2.94
N TRP A 51 6.38 -3.84 -3.41
CA TRP A 51 6.13 -3.28 -4.73
C TRP A 51 6.55 -1.81 -4.80
N SER A 52 7.07 -1.40 -5.96
CA SER A 52 7.32 0.01 -6.26
C SER A 52 6.01 0.75 -6.54
N ASP A 53 6.06 2.07 -6.41
CA ASP A 53 4.89 2.92 -6.62
C ASP A 53 4.29 2.76 -8.03
N GLU A 54 5.12 2.52 -9.05
CA GLU A 54 4.67 2.27 -10.41
C GLU A 54 3.86 0.97 -10.51
N LYS A 55 4.33 -0.09 -9.85
CA LYS A 55 3.67 -1.40 -9.85
C LYS A 55 2.36 -1.35 -9.05
N ILE A 56 2.32 -0.55 -7.99
CA ILE A 56 1.09 -0.30 -7.23
C ILE A 56 0.11 0.51 -8.09
N ALA A 57 0.57 1.59 -8.71
CA ALA A 57 -0.25 2.43 -9.58
C ALA A 57 -0.89 1.63 -10.72
N GLU A 58 -0.11 0.77 -11.38
CA GLU A 58 -0.59 -0.16 -12.41
C GLU A 58 -1.63 -1.13 -11.85
N ALA A 59 -1.35 -1.78 -10.72
CA ALA A 59 -2.23 -2.80 -10.15
C ALA A 59 -3.58 -2.25 -9.65
N PHE A 60 -3.65 -0.96 -9.31
CA PHE A 60 -4.87 -0.29 -8.85
C PHE A 60 -5.47 0.65 -9.89
N GLU A 61 -4.90 0.72 -11.09
CA GLU A 61 -5.32 1.63 -12.17
C GLU A 61 -5.42 3.10 -11.72
N VAL A 62 -4.52 3.51 -10.81
CA VAL A 62 -4.43 4.88 -10.28
C VAL A 62 -3.22 5.61 -10.83
N GLY A 63 -3.26 6.95 -10.83
CA GLY A 63 -2.07 7.74 -11.11
C GLY A 63 -1.00 7.54 -10.03
N THR A 64 0.28 7.59 -10.41
CA THR A 64 1.40 7.54 -9.45
C THR A 64 1.35 8.68 -8.43
N SER A 65 0.67 9.78 -8.75
CA SER A 65 0.35 10.89 -7.83
C SER A 65 -0.58 10.49 -6.69
N THR A 66 -1.37 9.43 -6.83
CA THR A 66 -2.28 8.90 -5.80
C THR A 66 -1.56 7.95 -4.84
N VAL A 67 -0.38 7.46 -5.22
CA VAL A 67 0.46 6.56 -4.42
C VAL A 67 1.44 7.35 -3.53
N HIS A 68 1.86 8.55 -3.97
CA HIS A 68 2.76 9.45 -3.26
C HIS A 68 2.13 10.22 -2.09
#